data_AF-A0A0A5FZ48-F1
#
_entry.id   AF-A0A0A5FZ48-F1
#
_cell.length_a   1.000
_cell.length_b   1.000
_cell.length_c   1.000
_cell.angle_alpha   90.00
_cell.angle_beta   90.00
_cell.angle_gamma   90.00
#
_symmetry.space_group_name_H-M   'P 1'
#
loop_
_entity.id
_entity.type
_entity.pdbx_description
1 polymer ?
#
loop_
_entity_poly.entity_id
_entity_poly.type
_entity_poly.pdbx_seq_one_letter_code
_entity_poly.pdbx_strand_id
1 'polypeptide(L)'
;MDSALVTVTLDRMGRIIVPKKTRDALRLANQHLLVEYSKDNKGIILLKAEKGINQKTKTIDGDGRFLIPASFRHSLQWGSGMNLELYSWEDKLIVSEGADRCNICKSRNHLLLIKQHFLCENCLFVGTEAFVSKWNADLNKLAHQYVTYCYNAISFRDTEDVHQARVVGRRIEMMLTFIGVEEDHALLVAIKEAHKQLGSVRESDVFIDYFYKRLQQEKNQELALVYRAYMELREDKRRKQQKKLKKSLPTIITDQFLEQWNEFTKEQLPTYLLLLNVDSRLCEYEQSFAVKVKKYEQEVTENEHHSSIALNALHHVRLVSKSLRYIYDYISSLYGEPYKTKAENYKEIQSTLGVIHDRYDFLKEIKNNKKKVEVKKKQIKLVEQQIVEELQSLIIQVDLNQLKQI
;
A
#
# COMPACT_ATOMS: atom_id res chain seq x y z
N MET A 1 -11.91 -31.69 -30.01
CA MET A 1 -12.79 -32.17 -28.93
C MET A 1 -11.88 -32.80 -27.89
N ASP A 2 -11.73 -32.15 -26.73
CA ASP A 2 -10.88 -32.68 -25.66
C ASP A 2 -11.54 -33.93 -25.05
N SER A 3 -10.80 -35.03 -24.97
CA SER A 3 -11.32 -36.24 -24.34
C SER A 3 -11.49 -36.03 -22.84
N ALA A 4 -12.45 -36.74 -22.25
CA ALA A 4 -12.56 -36.85 -20.79
C ALA A 4 -11.21 -37.29 -20.18
N LEU A 5 -10.76 -36.53 -19.18
CA LEU A 5 -9.66 -36.93 -18.31
C LEU A 5 -9.98 -38.28 -17.67
N VAL A 6 -8.98 -39.16 -17.63
CA VAL A 6 -9.04 -40.38 -16.82
C VAL A 6 -7.83 -40.44 -15.88
N THR A 7 -8.09 -40.65 -14.60
CA THR A 7 -7.03 -40.99 -13.64
C THR A 7 -6.64 -42.45 -13.83
N VAL A 8 -5.34 -42.70 -14.02
CA VAL A 8 -4.79 -44.04 -14.21
C VAL A 8 -3.70 -44.29 -13.16
N THR A 9 -3.68 -45.48 -12.56
CA THR A 9 -2.65 -45.83 -11.59
C THR A 9 -1.51 -46.57 -12.27
N LEU A 10 -0.27 -46.17 -11.97
CA LEU A 10 0.92 -46.87 -12.45
C LEU A 10 1.11 -48.18 -11.68
N ASP A 11 1.09 -49.32 -12.37
CA ASP A 11 1.23 -50.62 -11.71
C ASP A 11 2.68 -50.95 -11.31
N ARG A 12 2.88 -52.09 -10.63
CA ARG A 12 4.20 -52.55 -10.18
C ARG A 12 5.21 -52.77 -11.31
N MET A 13 4.73 -52.97 -12.54
CA MET A 13 5.58 -53.16 -13.73
C MET A 13 5.82 -51.84 -14.47
N GLY A 14 5.26 -50.72 -14.02
CA GLY A 14 5.33 -49.44 -14.71
C GLY A 14 4.37 -49.31 -15.90
N ARG A 15 3.24 -50.04 -15.86
CA ARG A 15 2.20 -49.99 -16.89
C ARG A 15 1.03 -49.12 -16.43
N ILE A 16 0.38 -48.49 -17.39
CA ILE A 16 -0.90 -47.80 -17.24
C ILE A 16 -1.94 -48.45 -18.15
N ILE A 17 -3.23 -48.32 -17.82
CA ILE A 17 -4.32 -48.80 -18.66
C ILE A 17 -4.90 -47.63 -19.44
N VAL A 18 -4.82 -47.67 -20.77
CA VAL A 18 -5.45 -46.70 -21.67
C VAL A 18 -6.90 -47.12 -21.91
N PRO A 19 -7.90 -46.33 -21.49
CA PRO A 19 -9.31 -46.68 -21.62
C PRO A 19 -9.69 -46.98 -23.07
N LYS A 20 -10.54 -47.99 -23.29
CA LYS A 20 -10.98 -48.40 -24.63
C LYS A 20 -11.52 -47.21 -25.45
N LYS A 21 -12.36 -46.36 -24.84
CA LYS A 21 -12.90 -45.15 -25.46
C LYS A 21 -11.80 -44.22 -26.01
N THR A 22 -10.71 -44.03 -25.27
CA THR A 22 -9.58 -43.19 -25.68
C THR A 22 -8.75 -43.87 -26.77
N ARG A 23 -8.51 -45.18 -26.66
CA ARG A 23 -7.81 -45.98 -27.69
C ARG A 23 -8.53 -45.93 -29.03
N ASP A 24 -9.85 -46.11 -29.00
CA ASP A 24 -10.69 -46.12 -30.19
C ASP A 24 -10.76 -44.73 -30.83
N ALA A 25 -10.96 -43.68 -30.02
CA ALA A 25 -11.01 -42.30 -30.49
C ALA A 25 -9.71 -41.87 -31.19
N LEU A 26 -8.56 -42.22 -30.61
CA LEU A 26 -7.24 -41.92 -31.18
C LEU A 26 -6.76 -42.97 -32.19
N ARG A 27 -7.49 -44.05 -32.45
CA ARG A 27 -7.08 -45.18 -33.31
C ARG A 27 -5.69 -45.73 -32.95
N LEU A 28 -5.45 -45.97 -31.66
CA LEU A 28 -4.14 -46.43 -31.14
C LEU A 28 -3.96 -47.95 -31.19
N ALA A 29 -5.01 -48.72 -31.47
CA ALA A 29 -4.94 -50.18 -31.52
C ALA A 29 -3.93 -50.66 -32.58
N ASN A 30 -3.00 -51.53 -32.17
CA ASN A 30 -1.93 -52.08 -33.00
C ASN A 30 -0.99 -51.05 -33.65
N GLN A 31 -0.98 -49.80 -33.16
CA GLN A 31 -0.06 -48.78 -33.64
C GLN A 31 1.24 -48.80 -32.84
N HIS A 32 2.34 -48.54 -33.53
CA HIS A 32 3.61 -48.20 -32.91
C HIS A 32 3.56 -46.75 -32.42
N LEU A 33 3.90 -46.54 -31.16
CA LEU A 33 3.88 -45.23 -30.50
C LEU A 33 5.30 -44.77 -30.18
N LEU A 34 5.58 -43.50 -30.47
CA LEU A 34 6.74 -42.77 -29.98
C LEU A 34 6.41 -42.20 -28.61
N VAL A 35 7.40 -42.23 -27.70
CA VAL A 35 7.27 -41.69 -26.34
C VAL A 35 8.21 -40.51 -26.24
N GLU A 36 7.66 -39.32 -26.03
CA GLU A 36 8.42 -38.09 -25.85
C GLU A 36 8.25 -37.54 -24.44
N TYR A 37 9.25 -36.81 -23.96
CA TYR A 37 9.19 -36.13 -22.67
C TYR A 37 8.44 -34.80 -22.83
N SER A 38 7.40 -34.56 -22.03
CA SER A 38 6.78 -33.24 -21.92
C SER A 38 7.52 -32.44 -20.85
N LYS A 39 8.31 -31.45 -21.27
CA LYS A 39 9.00 -30.56 -20.33
C LYS A 39 8.03 -29.74 -19.49
N ASP A 40 6.93 -29.33 -20.09
CA ASP A 40 5.97 -28.43 -19.46
C ASP A 40 5.10 -29.17 -18.43
N ASN A 41 4.64 -30.39 -18.76
CA ASN A 41 3.64 -31.11 -17.96
C ASN A 41 4.22 -32.16 -17.00
N LYS A 42 5.54 -32.20 -16.77
CA LYS A 42 6.21 -33.29 -16.02
C LYS A 42 5.64 -34.68 -16.40
N GLY A 43 5.60 -34.95 -17.71
CA GLY A 43 4.85 -36.08 -18.24
C GLY A 43 5.48 -36.68 -19.49
N ILE A 44 4.74 -37.60 -20.11
CA ILE A 44 5.08 -38.21 -21.40
C ILE A 44 3.98 -37.96 -22.42
N ILE A 45 4.38 -37.80 -23.67
CA ILE A 45 3.49 -37.66 -24.83
C ILE A 45 3.64 -38.93 -25.67
N LEU A 46 2.52 -39.58 -25.99
CA LEU A 46 2.47 -40.72 -26.91
C LEU A 46 1.97 -40.24 -28.27
N LEU A 47 2.83 -40.37 -29.28
CA LEU A 47 2.56 -40.02 -30.68
C LEU A 47 2.51 -41.29 -31.52
N LYS A 48 1.72 -41.32 -32.60
CA LYS A 48 1.81 -42.41 -33.58
C LYS A 48 3.14 -42.31 -34.33
N ALA A 49 3.87 -43.42 -34.42
CA ALA A 49 5.10 -43.49 -35.19
C ALA A 49 4.78 -43.47 -36.69
N GLU A 50 5.48 -42.65 -37.46
CA GLU A 50 5.42 -42.70 -38.91
C GLU A 50 6.14 -43.95 -39.45
N LYS A 51 5.70 -44.47 -40.60
CA LYS A 51 6.32 -45.64 -41.23
C LYS A 51 7.78 -45.32 -41.60
N GLY A 52 8.72 -46.12 -41.11
CA GLY A 52 10.15 -46.00 -41.45
C GLY A 52 11.03 -45.31 -40.40
N ILE A 53 10.49 -44.89 -39.25
CA ILE A 53 11.29 -44.32 -38.16
C ILE A 53 12.01 -45.44 -37.39
N ASN A 54 13.34 -45.42 -37.37
CA ASN A 54 14.22 -46.36 -36.64
C ASN A 54 14.28 -46.13 -35.11
N GLN A 55 13.36 -45.33 -34.54
CA GLN A 55 13.33 -45.06 -33.10
C GLN A 55 12.67 -46.22 -32.34
N LYS A 56 12.99 -46.34 -31.04
CA LYS A 56 12.39 -47.34 -30.14
C LYS A 56 10.91 -47.03 -29.93
N THR A 57 10.05 -47.64 -30.74
CA THR A 57 8.60 -47.54 -30.57
C THR A 57 8.07 -48.49 -29.49
N LYS A 58 6.89 -48.19 -28.95
CA LYS A 58 6.15 -49.01 -27.99
C LYS A 58 4.73 -49.25 -28.49
N THR A 59 4.11 -50.35 -28.07
CA THR A 59 2.73 -50.68 -28.44
C THR A 59 1.84 -50.74 -27.20
N ILE A 60 0.55 -50.51 -27.39
CA ILE A 60 -0.48 -50.81 -26.39
C ILE A 60 -0.92 -52.26 -26.61
N ASP A 61 -0.93 -53.08 -25.56
CA ASP A 61 -1.35 -54.48 -25.67
C ASP A 61 -2.88 -54.65 -25.87
N GLY A 62 -3.34 -55.88 -26.07
CA GLY A 62 -4.76 -56.19 -26.26
C GLY A 62 -5.64 -55.73 -25.09
N ASP A 63 -5.11 -55.83 -23.87
CA ASP A 63 -5.79 -55.41 -22.63
C ASP A 63 -5.81 -53.88 -22.46
N GLY A 64 -5.09 -53.13 -23.31
CA GLY A 64 -4.99 -51.68 -23.23
C GLY A 64 -3.87 -51.18 -22.34
N ARG A 65 -2.95 -52.04 -21.94
CA ARG A 65 -1.83 -51.66 -21.10
C ARG A 65 -0.72 -51.07 -21.95
N PHE A 66 -0.18 -49.96 -21.48
CA PHE A 66 0.98 -49.31 -22.06
C PHE A 66 2.14 -49.34 -21.05
N LEU A 67 3.28 -49.91 -21.44
CA LEU A 67 4.46 -49.96 -20.58
C LEU A 67 5.29 -48.68 -20.73
N ILE A 68 5.34 -47.88 -19.66
CA ILE A 68 6.15 -46.67 -19.61
C ILE A 68 7.62 -47.07 -19.45
N PRO A 69 8.53 -46.70 -20.39
CA PRO A 69 9.92 -47.09 -20.30
C PRO A 69 10.56 -46.61 -18.99
N ALA A 70 11.41 -47.44 -18.40
CA ALA A 70 12.03 -47.17 -17.10
C ALA A 70 12.82 -45.84 -17.08
N SER A 71 13.42 -45.44 -18.21
CA SER A 71 14.12 -44.16 -18.36
C SER A 71 13.21 -42.95 -18.08
N PHE A 72 11.99 -42.96 -18.62
CA PHE A 72 11.01 -41.88 -18.36
C PHE A 72 10.53 -41.91 -16.92
N ARG A 73 10.23 -43.10 -16.37
CA ARG A 73 9.80 -43.24 -14.98
C ARG A 73 10.85 -42.74 -13.99
N HIS A 74 12.13 -43.08 -14.19
CA HIS A 74 13.21 -42.60 -13.34
C HIS A 74 13.39 -41.08 -13.46
N SER A 75 13.33 -40.53 -14.68
CA SER A 75 13.45 -39.08 -14.90
C SER A 75 12.31 -38.28 -14.26
N LEU A 76 11.10 -38.84 -14.26
CA LEU A 76 9.89 -38.21 -13.70
C LEU A 76 9.62 -38.60 -12.25
N GLN A 77 10.49 -39.43 -11.64
CA GLN A 77 10.31 -39.98 -10.28
C GLN A 77 8.99 -40.75 -10.10
N TRP A 78 8.49 -41.37 -11.18
CA TRP A 78 7.23 -42.11 -11.16
C TRP A 78 7.38 -43.52 -10.59
N GLY A 79 6.70 -43.76 -9.46
CA GLY A 79 6.68 -45.03 -8.73
C GLY A 79 5.39 -45.84 -8.88
N SER A 80 5.44 -47.12 -8.54
CA SER A 80 4.25 -47.97 -8.46
C SER A 80 3.22 -47.40 -7.49
N GLY A 81 1.94 -47.46 -7.86
CA GLY A 81 0.83 -46.93 -7.06
C GLY A 81 0.56 -45.44 -7.26
N MET A 82 1.38 -44.74 -8.05
CA MET A 82 1.18 -43.34 -8.37
C MET A 82 -0.05 -43.14 -9.26
N ASN A 83 -0.89 -42.17 -8.91
CA ASN A 83 -2.02 -41.76 -9.75
C ASN A 83 -1.54 -40.73 -10.77
N LEU A 84 -1.65 -41.09 -12.04
CA LEU A 84 -1.34 -40.27 -13.19
C LEU A 84 -2.64 -39.82 -13.86
N GLU A 85 -2.57 -38.74 -14.60
CA GLU A 85 -3.66 -38.23 -15.40
C GLU A 85 -3.41 -38.54 -16.87
N LEU A 86 -4.43 -39.13 -17.52
CA LEU A 86 -4.41 -39.51 -18.92
C LEU A 86 -5.49 -38.73 -19.68
N TYR A 87 -5.08 -38.05 -20.74
CA TYR A 87 -6.00 -37.30 -21.60
C TYR A 87 -5.46 -37.22 -23.03
N SER A 88 -6.34 -37.04 -24.01
CA SER A 88 -5.96 -36.76 -25.39
C SER A 88 -6.05 -35.28 -25.71
N TRP A 89 -5.08 -34.80 -26.48
CA TRP A 89 -5.08 -33.47 -27.08
C TRP A 89 -4.66 -33.62 -28.55
N GLU A 90 -5.53 -33.18 -29.47
CA GLU A 90 -5.40 -33.47 -30.90
C GLU A 90 -5.24 -34.97 -31.15
N ASP A 91 -4.10 -35.38 -31.74
CA ASP A 91 -3.80 -36.74 -32.15
C ASP A 91 -2.94 -37.49 -31.12
N LYS A 92 -2.70 -36.84 -29.97
CA LYS A 92 -1.68 -37.21 -28.98
C LYS A 92 -2.35 -37.72 -27.71
N LEU A 93 -1.72 -38.70 -27.06
CA LEU A 93 -2.10 -39.12 -25.71
C LEU A 93 -1.07 -38.62 -24.71
N ILE A 94 -1.50 -37.83 -23.73
CA ILE A 94 -0.63 -37.28 -22.70
C ILE A 94 -0.88 -38.01 -21.39
N VAL A 95 0.21 -38.35 -20.71
CA VAL A 95 0.22 -38.93 -19.36
C VAL A 95 1.06 -38.01 -18.48
N SER A 96 0.51 -37.48 -17.39
CA SER A 96 1.23 -36.56 -16.49
C SER A 96 0.92 -36.79 -15.02
N GLU A 97 1.79 -36.30 -14.14
CA GLU A 97 1.54 -36.24 -12.69
C GLU A 97 0.65 -35.04 -12.37
N GLY A 98 -0.67 -35.23 -12.45
CA GLY A 98 -1.62 -34.13 -12.45
C GLY A 98 -1.54 -33.36 -13.77
N ALA A 99 -2.67 -33.07 -14.41
CA ALA A 99 -2.64 -32.15 -15.53
C ALA A 99 -2.32 -30.78 -14.98
N ASP A 100 -1.42 -30.08 -15.66
CA ASP A 100 -1.28 -28.64 -15.53
C ASP A 100 -2.69 -28.08 -15.69
N ARG A 101 -3.21 -27.54 -14.59
CA ARG A 101 -4.52 -26.92 -14.52
C ARG A 101 -4.39 -25.68 -13.71
N CYS A 102 -5.18 -24.69 -14.08
CA CYS A 102 -5.35 -23.52 -13.25
C CYS A 102 -5.76 -23.97 -11.85
N ASN A 103 -4.97 -23.59 -10.84
CA ASN A 103 -5.22 -23.97 -9.46
C ASN A 103 -6.59 -23.46 -8.96
N ILE A 104 -7.10 -22.38 -9.57
CA ILE A 104 -8.39 -21.75 -9.26
C ILE A 104 -9.54 -22.44 -10.01
N CYS A 105 -9.65 -22.24 -11.33
CA CYS A 105 -10.83 -22.70 -12.10
C CYS A 105 -10.69 -24.10 -12.72
N LYS A 106 -9.52 -24.75 -12.55
CA LYS A 106 -9.19 -26.06 -13.14
C LYS A 106 -9.16 -26.12 -14.67
N SER A 107 -9.25 -24.97 -15.36
CA SER A 107 -9.04 -24.86 -16.81
C SER A 107 -7.62 -25.30 -17.21
N ARG A 108 -7.46 -25.77 -18.45
CA ARG A 108 -6.18 -26.17 -19.05
C ARG A 108 -5.65 -25.18 -20.09
N ASN A 109 -6.43 -24.16 -20.42
CA ASN A 109 -6.09 -23.23 -21.48
C ASN A 109 -5.21 -22.12 -20.93
N HIS A 110 -4.18 -21.74 -21.71
CA HIS A 110 -3.31 -20.58 -21.45
C HIS A 110 -2.74 -20.57 -20.02
N LEU A 111 -2.08 -21.65 -19.64
CA LEU A 111 -1.52 -21.79 -18.30
C LEU A 111 -0.16 -21.12 -18.17
N LEU A 112 0.00 -20.39 -17.08
CA LEU A 112 1.24 -19.75 -16.66
C LEU A 112 1.68 -20.39 -15.35
N LEU A 113 2.95 -20.82 -15.28
CA LEU A 113 3.55 -21.33 -14.05
C LEU A 113 4.00 -20.15 -13.17
N ILE A 114 3.30 -19.93 -12.06
CA ILE A 114 3.62 -18.89 -11.08
C ILE A 114 4.06 -19.56 -9.78
N LYS A 115 5.35 -19.43 -9.46
CA LYS A 115 6.02 -20.19 -8.39
C LYS A 115 5.88 -21.70 -8.63
N GLN A 116 4.99 -22.37 -7.89
CA GLN A 116 4.76 -23.83 -7.94
C GLN A 116 3.33 -24.18 -8.39
N HIS A 117 2.56 -23.20 -8.87
CA HIS A 117 1.17 -23.39 -9.26
C HIS A 117 0.92 -22.87 -10.68
N PHE A 118 0.11 -23.61 -11.44
CA PHE A 118 -0.38 -23.12 -12.73
C PHE A 118 -1.63 -22.25 -12.52
N LEU A 119 -1.70 -21.11 -13.21
CA LEU A 119 -2.89 -20.28 -13.31
C LEU A 119 -3.20 -20.03 -14.78
N CYS A 120 -4.47 -20.08 -15.19
CA CYS A 120 -4.83 -19.66 -16.53
C CYS A 120 -4.85 -18.14 -16.62
N GLU A 121 -4.58 -17.60 -17.82
CA GLU A 121 -4.62 -16.15 -18.11
C GLU A 121 -5.92 -15.50 -17.64
N ASN A 122 -7.08 -16.14 -17.83
CA ASN A 122 -8.36 -15.59 -17.38
C ASN A 122 -8.45 -15.44 -15.86
N CYS A 123 -8.02 -16.43 -15.08
CA CYS A 123 -8.02 -16.32 -13.62
C CYS A 123 -6.99 -15.30 -13.12
N LEU A 124 -5.86 -15.17 -13.82
CA LEU A 124 -4.88 -14.14 -13.51
C LEU A 124 -5.48 -12.75 -13.77
N PHE A 125 -6.10 -12.54 -14.94
CA PHE A 125 -6.75 -11.28 -15.31
C PHE A 125 -7.85 -10.88 -14.32
N VAL A 126 -8.81 -11.79 -14.04
CA VAL A 126 -9.91 -11.54 -13.10
C VAL A 126 -9.38 -11.26 -11.69
N GLY A 127 -8.32 -11.98 -11.27
CA GLY A 127 -7.67 -11.74 -9.98
C GLY A 127 -7.04 -10.34 -9.89
N THR A 128 -6.30 -9.93 -10.94
CA THR A 128 -5.72 -8.60 -11.05
C THR A 128 -6.79 -7.50 -11.09
N GLU A 129 -7.85 -7.68 -11.87
CA GLU A 129 -8.95 -6.73 -11.97
C GLU A 129 -9.65 -6.55 -10.61
N ALA A 130 -9.93 -7.65 -9.90
CA ALA A 130 -10.52 -7.59 -8.57
C ALA A 130 -9.60 -6.88 -7.56
N PHE A 131 -8.29 -7.15 -7.63
CA PHE A 131 -7.28 -6.49 -6.80
C PHE A 131 -7.22 -4.98 -7.04
N VAL A 132 -7.11 -4.56 -8.31
CA VAL A 132 -7.08 -3.14 -8.70
C VAL A 132 -8.39 -2.45 -8.35
N SER A 133 -9.54 -3.09 -8.61
CA SER A 133 -10.86 -2.53 -8.32
C SER A 133 -11.04 -2.21 -6.84
N LYS A 134 -10.51 -3.06 -5.96
CA LYS A 134 -10.56 -2.84 -4.50
C LYS A 134 -9.80 -1.58 -4.10
N TRP A 135 -8.56 -1.41 -4.59
CA TRP A 135 -7.77 -0.20 -4.35
C TRP A 135 -8.43 1.04 -4.95
N ASN A 136 -8.93 0.92 -6.18
CA ASN A 136 -9.58 2.01 -6.89
C ASN A 136 -10.82 2.53 -6.14
N ALA A 137 -11.65 1.64 -5.60
CA ALA A 137 -12.84 2.02 -4.84
C ALA A 137 -12.49 2.89 -3.62
N ASP A 138 -11.50 2.49 -2.82
CA ASP A 138 -11.09 3.22 -1.62
C ASP A 138 -10.34 4.54 -1.95
N LEU A 139 -9.47 4.54 -2.96
CA LEU A 139 -8.82 5.76 -3.45
C LEU A 139 -9.84 6.77 -3.99
N ASN A 140 -10.82 6.32 -4.78
CA ASN A 140 -11.88 7.19 -5.29
C ASN A 140 -12.72 7.78 -4.17
N LYS A 141 -13.05 7.00 -3.14
CA LYS A 141 -13.74 7.51 -1.96
C LYS A 141 -12.96 8.64 -1.29
N LEU A 142 -11.63 8.48 -1.13
CA LEU A 142 -10.78 9.54 -0.58
C LEU A 142 -10.75 10.78 -1.48
N ALA A 143 -10.61 10.63 -2.80
CA ALA A 143 -10.58 11.75 -3.72
C ALA A 143 -11.89 12.55 -3.72
N HIS A 144 -13.04 11.88 -3.73
CA HIS A 144 -14.35 12.54 -3.64
C HIS A 144 -14.51 13.31 -2.32
N GLN A 145 -14.10 12.70 -1.20
CA GLN A 145 -14.09 13.38 0.10
C GLN A 145 -13.18 14.61 0.10
N TYR A 146 -11.97 14.46 -0.45
CA TYR A 146 -10.99 15.55 -0.53
C TYR A 146 -11.54 16.75 -1.31
N VAL A 147 -12.07 16.50 -2.51
CA VAL A 147 -12.67 17.53 -3.37
C VAL A 147 -13.84 18.21 -2.66
N THR A 148 -14.72 17.43 -2.01
CA THR A 148 -15.84 17.97 -1.22
C THR A 148 -15.35 18.90 -0.11
N TYR A 149 -14.37 18.48 0.69
CA TYR A 149 -13.82 19.31 1.74
C TYR A 149 -13.07 20.53 1.20
N CYS A 150 -12.41 20.44 0.05
CA CYS A 150 -11.80 21.59 -0.61
C CYS A 150 -12.85 22.63 -1.02
N TYR A 151 -13.99 22.20 -1.57
CA TYR A 151 -15.11 23.10 -1.89
C TYR A 151 -15.73 23.73 -0.64
N ASN A 152 -15.90 22.98 0.44
CA ASN A 152 -16.46 23.52 1.67
C ASN A 152 -15.48 24.48 2.39
N ALA A 153 -14.18 24.19 2.35
CA ALA A 153 -13.12 24.94 3.02
C ALA A 153 -13.04 26.41 2.58
N ILE A 154 -13.43 26.74 1.34
CA ILE A 154 -13.44 28.13 0.84
C ILE A 154 -14.66 28.94 1.33
N SER A 155 -15.66 28.29 1.93
CA SER A 155 -16.80 28.96 2.56
C SER A 155 -16.45 29.56 3.93
N PHE A 156 -15.44 29.00 4.59
CA PHE A 156 -15.01 29.34 5.96
C PHE A 156 -16.14 29.29 7.01
N ARG A 157 -17.22 28.54 6.76
CA ARG A 157 -18.32 28.36 7.71
C ARG A 157 -17.92 27.42 8.85
N ASP A 158 -17.16 26.38 8.53
CA ASP A 158 -16.61 25.44 9.49
C ASP A 158 -15.10 25.34 9.32
N THR A 159 -14.34 25.59 10.38
CA THR A 159 -12.88 25.42 10.38
C THR A 159 -12.45 23.96 10.19
N GLU A 160 -13.36 23.03 10.46
CA GLU A 160 -13.14 21.60 10.31
C GLU A 160 -13.04 21.19 8.83
N ASP A 161 -13.70 21.89 7.91
CA ASP A 161 -13.57 21.62 6.48
C ASP A 161 -12.11 21.80 6.00
N VAL A 162 -11.44 22.86 6.47
CA VAL A 162 -10.01 23.09 6.19
C VAL A 162 -9.16 21.98 6.82
N HIS A 163 -9.51 21.53 8.03
CA HIS A 163 -8.80 20.43 8.68
C HIS A 163 -8.93 19.12 7.90
N GLN A 164 -10.16 18.73 7.56
CA GLN A 164 -10.47 17.49 6.86
C GLN A 164 -9.90 17.50 5.44
N ALA A 165 -9.99 18.61 4.69
CA ALA A 165 -9.32 18.75 3.40
C ALA A 165 -7.81 18.45 3.52
N ARG A 166 -7.13 18.96 4.56
CA ARG A 166 -5.71 18.66 4.79
C ARG A 166 -5.45 17.22 5.22
N VAL A 167 -6.34 16.60 5.98
CA VAL A 167 -6.16 15.22 6.45
C VAL A 167 -6.34 14.26 5.28
N VAL A 168 -7.43 14.39 4.52
CA VAL A 168 -7.71 13.54 3.36
C VAL A 168 -6.69 13.77 2.26
N GLY A 169 -6.32 15.03 1.96
CA GLY A 169 -5.29 15.34 0.96
C GLY A 169 -3.93 14.70 1.29
N ARG A 170 -3.50 14.74 2.56
CA ARG A 170 -2.28 14.02 2.99
C ARG A 170 -2.40 12.51 2.86
N ARG A 171 -3.58 11.93 3.12
CA ARG A 171 -3.79 10.49 2.96
C ARG A 171 -3.63 10.09 1.49
N ILE A 172 -4.25 10.85 0.57
CA ILE A 172 -4.10 10.63 -0.87
C ILE A 172 -2.64 10.77 -1.28
N GLU A 173 -1.99 11.87 -0.92
CA GLU A 173 -0.56 12.12 -1.20
C GLU A 173 0.29 10.93 -0.73
N MET A 174 0.10 10.48 0.51
CA MET A 174 0.83 9.35 1.05
C MET A 174 0.55 8.05 0.30
N MET A 175 -0.68 7.80 -0.13
CA MET A 175 -1.02 6.57 -0.84
C MET A 175 -0.41 6.56 -2.24
N LEU A 176 -0.47 7.67 -2.97
CA LEU A 176 0.16 7.80 -4.28
C LEU A 176 1.68 7.60 -4.18
N THR A 177 2.34 8.25 -3.22
CA THR A 177 3.78 8.05 -2.99
C THR A 177 4.09 6.61 -2.57
N PHE A 178 3.26 5.98 -1.72
CA PHE A 178 3.46 4.61 -1.25
C PHE A 178 3.42 3.59 -2.40
N ILE A 179 2.48 3.74 -3.34
CA ILE A 179 2.38 2.88 -4.53
C ILE A 179 3.44 3.22 -5.60
N GLY A 180 4.26 4.24 -5.38
CA GLY A 180 5.39 4.60 -6.24
C GLY A 180 5.10 5.67 -7.29
N VAL A 181 4.04 6.46 -7.15
CA VAL A 181 3.84 7.63 -8.02
C VAL A 181 4.93 8.67 -7.74
N GLU A 182 5.57 9.14 -8.82
CA GLU A 182 6.68 10.09 -8.75
C GLU A 182 6.24 11.48 -8.27
N GLU A 183 7.13 12.20 -7.58
CA GLU A 183 6.81 13.45 -6.93
C GLU A 183 6.37 14.59 -7.87
N ASP A 184 6.75 14.52 -9.14
CA ASP A 184 6.43 15.48 -10.21
C ASP A 184 5.14 15.13 -10.97
N HIS A 185 4.49 14.01 -10.63
CA HIS A 185 3.21 13.64 -11.21
C HIS A 185 2.15 14.73 -10.95
N ALA A 186 1.38 15.08 -11.98
CA ALA A 186 0.46 16.23 -11.96
C ALA A 186 -0.51 16.22 -10.76
N LEU A 187 -1.06 15.05 -10.42
CA LEU A 187 -1.94 14.88 -9.25
C LEU A 187 -1.22 15.21 -7.93
N LEU A 188 0.00 14.74 -7.73
CA LEU A 188 0.78 15.01 -6.52
C LEU A 188 1.16 16.48 -6.44
N VAL A 189 1.54 17.10 -7.56
CA VAL A 189 1.82 18.54 -7.63
C VAL A 189 0.58 19.36 -7.22
N ALA A 190 -0.60 19.03 -7.77
CA ALA A 190 -1.84 19.72 -7.43
C ALA A 190 -2.21 19.56 -5.94
N ILE A 191 -2.13 18.33 -5.41
CA ILE A 191 -2.41 18.04 -3.99
C ILE A 191 -1.44 18.79 -3.07
N LYS A 192 -0.13 18.78 -3.37
CA LYS A 192 0.90 19.49 -2.59
C LYS A 192 0.68 21.01 -2.59
N GLU A 193 0.34 21.59 -3.75
CA GLU A 193 0.08 23.03 -3.83
C GLU A 193 -1.22 23.41 -3.09
N ALA A 194 -2.30 22.64 -3.24
CA ALA A 194 -3.52 22.84 -2.46
C ALA A 194 -3.25 22.71 -0.96
N HIS A 195 -2.44 21.73 -0.55
CA HIS A 195 -2.09 21.49 0.85
C HIS A 195 -1.31 22.64 1.48
N LYS A 196 -0.41 23.29 0.72
CA LYS A 196 0.31 24.48 1.14
C LYS A 196 -0.63 25.65 1.44
N GLN A 197 -1.64 25.88 0.58
CA GLN A 197 -2.62 26.94 0.79
C GLN A 197 -3.52 26.63 1.99
N LEU A 198 -4.05 25.41 2.09
CA LEU A 198 -4.86 24.95 3.21
C LEU A 198 -4.07 24.99 4.53
N GLY A 199 -2.78 24.65 4.48
CA GLY A 199 -1.90 24.59 5.64
C GLY A 199 -1.71 25.93 6.30
N SER A 200 -1.54 26.96 5.49
CA SER A 200 -1.42 28.34 5.95
C SER A 200 -2.62 28.77 6.82
N VAL A 201 -3.86 28.45 6.38
CA VAL A 201 -5.09 28.77 7.12
C VAL A 201 -5.19 27.94 8.40
N ARG A 202 -5.02 26.61 8.30
CA ARG A 202 -5.15 25.71 9.46
C ARG A 202 -4.13 25.99 10.56
N GLU A 203 -2.91 26.38 10.21
CA GLU A 203 -1.92 26.81 11.22
C GLU A 203 -2.39 28.01 12.02
N SER A 204 -3.08 28.95 11.38
CA SER A 204 -3.71 30.08 12.08
C SER A 204 -4.88 29.64 12.94
N ASP A 205 -5.75 28.75 12.45
CA ASP A 205 -6.88 28.23 13.25
C ASP A 205 -6.40 27.50 14.52
N VAL A 206 -5.39 26.63 14.40
CA VAL A 206 -4.82 25.88 15.54
C VAL A 206 -4.19 26.84 16.56
N PHE A 207 -3.47 27.86 16.10
CA PHE A 207 -2.89 28.88 16.97
C PHE A 207 -3.97 29.68 17.71
N ILE A 208 -4.99 30.14 17.00
CA ILE A 208 -6.09 30.94 17.56
C ILE A 208 -6.88 30.12 18.60
N ASP A 209 -7.24 28.87 18.28
CA ASP A 209 -7.95 27.98 19.21
C ASP A 209 -7.14 27.75 20.50
N TYR A 210 -5.84 27.50 20.37
CA TYR A 210 -4.97 27.30 21.53
C TYR A 210 -4.91 28.55 22.42
N PHE A 211 -4.66 29.73 21.84
CA PHE A 211 -4.56 30.98 22.60
C PHE A 211 -5.92 31.40 23.18
N TYR A 212 -7.03 31.09 22.50
CA TYR A 212 -8.36 31.32 23.03
C TYR A 212 -8.63 30.48 24.28
N LYS A 213 -8.33 29.18 24.24
CA LYS A 213 -8.46 28.29 25.40
C LYS A 213 -7.60 28.77 26.58
N ARG A 214 -6.40 29.26 26.31
CA ARG A 214 -5.52 29.86 27.33
C ARG A 214 -6.10 31.12 27.94
N LEU A 215 -6.61 32.02 27.10
CA LEU A 215 -7.25 33.24 27.54
C LEU A 215 -8.42 32.97 28.49
N GLN A 216 -9.21 31.91 28.25
CA GLN A 216 -10.32 31.53 29.13
C GLN A 216 -9.87 30.98 30.50
N GLN A 217 -8.67 30.44 30.58
CA GLN A 217 -8.12 29.83 31.80
C GLN A 217 -7.21 30.78 32.60
N GLU A 218 -6.74 31.86 31.98
CA GLU A 218 -5.79 32.78 32.56
C GLU A 218 -6.46 33.74 33.56
N LYS A 219 -5.99 33.69 34.81
CA LYS A 219 -6.49 34.56 35.90
C LYS A 219 -5.75 35.89 35.95
N ASN A 220 -4.51 35.93 35.47
CA ASN A 220 -3.70 37.13 35.44
C ASN A 220 -4.09 38.01 34.24
N GLN A 221 -4.76 39.13 34.50
CA GLN A 221 -5.19 40.07 33.46
C GLN A 221 -4.05 40.56 32.57
N GLU A 222 -2.84 40.71 33.10
CA GLU A 222 -1.68 41.13 32.32
C GLU A 222 -1.23 40.06 31.31
N LEU A 223 -1.31 38.78 31.66
CA LEU A 223 -0.99 37.68 30.74
C LEU A 223 -2.12 37.43 29.75
N ALA A 224 -3.37 37.61 30.18
CA ALA A 224 -4.54 37.57 29.30
C ALA A 224 -4.43 38.59 28.15
N LEU A 225 -3.88 39.78 28.40
CA LEU A 225 -3.60 40.77 27.36
C LEU A 225 -2.58 40.27 26.33
N VAL A 226 -1.56 39.51 26.74
CA VAL A 226 -0.59 38.89 25.81
C VAL A 226 -1.32 37.91 24.89
N TYR A 227 -2.13 36.99 25.45
CA TYR A 227 -2.85 36.01 24.65
C TYR A 227 -3.79 36.67 23.64
N ARG A 228 -4.57 37.67 24.07
CA ARG A 228 -5.46 38.43 23.20
C ARG A 228 -4.70 39.12 22.05
N ALA A 229 -3.61 39.81 22.36
CA ALA A 229 -2.84 40.53 21.33
C ALA A 229 -2.27 39.61 20.26
N TYR A 230 -1.77 38.42 20.63
CA TYR A 230 -1.30 37.43 19.65
C TYR A 230 -2.42 36.78 18.85
N MET A 231 -3.61 36.56 19.45
CA MET A 231 -4.78 36.10 18.71
C MET A 231 -5.21 37.11 17.64
N GLU A 232 -5.33 38.39 18.00
CA GLU A 232 -5.71 39.46 17.07
C GLU A 232 -4.72 39.57 15.91
N LEU A 233 -3.41 39.55 16.22
CA LEU A 233 -2.37 39.52 15.19
C LEU A 233 -2.52 38.32 14.25
N ARG A 234 -2.87 37.14 14.79
CA ARG A 234 -3.04 35.92 14.00
C ARG A 234 -4.34 35.92 13.20
N GLU A 235 -5.41 36.52 13.70
CA GLU A 235 -6.67 36.70 13.00
C GLU A 235 -6.51 37.50 11.71
N ASP A 236 -5.74 38.58 11.75
CA ASP A 236 -5.43 39.36 10.55
C ASP A 236 -4.66 38.55 9.51
N LYS A 237 -3.71 37.73 9.95
CA LYS A 237 -2.97 36.80 9.09
C LYS A 237 -3.92 35.74 8.50
N ARG A 238 -4.81 35.18 9.31
CA ARG A 238 -5.82 34.21 8.90
C ARG A 238 -6.71 34.78 7.80
N ARG A 239 -7.27 35.98 7.99
CA ARG A 239 -8.12 36.65 6.98
C ARG A 239 -7.42 36.82 5.64
N LYS A 240 -6.13 37.19 5.65
CA LYS A 240 -5.31 37.29 4.43
C LYS A 240 -5.12 35.93 3.75
N GLN A 241 -4.82 34.89 4.54
CA GLN A 241 -4.65 33.52 4.03
C GLN A 241 -5.96 32.94 3.49
N GLN A 242 -7.10 33.20 4.14
CA GLN A 242 -8.42 32.80 3.68
C GLN A 242 -8.78 33.45 2.33
N LYS A 243 -8.53 34.76 2.18
CA LYS A 243 -8.69 35.44 0.88
C LYS A 243 -7.84 34.81 -0.21
N LYS A 244 -6.58 34.47 0.10
CA LYS A 244 -5.69 33.76 -0.83
C LYS A 244 -6.23 32.38 -1.19
N LEU A 245 -6.59 31.57 -0.19
CA LEU A 245 -7.14 30.23 -0.38
C LEU A 245 -8.40 30.24 -1.25
N LYS A 246 -9.34 31.16 -0.98
CA LYS A 246 -10.59 31.31 -1.75
C LYS A 246 -10.32 31.61 -3.24
N LYS A 247 -9.23 32.32 -3.54
CA LYS A 247 -8.81 32.60 -4.92
C LYS A 247 -8.06 31.43 -5.55
N SER A 248 -7.14 30.78 -4.82
CA SER A 248 -6.21 29.82 -5.39
C SER A 248 -6.71 28.38 -5.38
N LEU A 249 -7.47 27.95 -4.37
CA LEU A 249 -7.88 26.55 -4.27
C LEU A 249 -8.76 26.11 -5.45
N PRO A 250 -9.75 26.92 -5.93
CA PRO A 250 -10.55 26.56 -7.10
C PRO A 250 -9.74 26.50 -8.41
N THR A 251 -8.54 27.08 -8.47
CA THR A 251 -7.67 26.99 -9.65
C THR A 251 -6.73 25.78 -9.58
N ILE A 252 -6.64 25.11 -8.43
CA ILE A 252 -5.79 23.93 -8.23
C ILE A 252 -6.65 22.66 -8.28
N ILE A 253 -7.79 22.67 -7.58
CA ILE A 253 -8.75 21.56 -7.53
C ILE A 253 -9.91 21.91 -8.45
N THR A 254 -9.73 21.61 -9.73
CA THR A 254 -10.64 21.92 -10.85
C THR A 254 -11.32 20.65 -11.38
N ASP A 255 -12.21 20.79 -12.36
CA ASP A 255 -12.72 19.63 -13.12
C ASP A 255 -11.59 18.88 -13.84
N GLN A 256 -10.55 19.60 -14.31
CA GLN A 256 -9.36 18.98 -14.89
C GLN A 256 -8.61 18.08 -13.88
N PHE A 257 -8.57 18.44 -12.59
CA PHE A 257 -8.01 17.56 -11.57
C PHE A 257 -8.79 16.24 -11.46
N LEU A 258 -10.12 16.29 -11.53
CA LEU A 258 -10.98 15.10 -11.53
C LEU A 258 -10.80 14.26 -12.80
N GLU A 259 -10.65 14.88 -13.96
CA GLU A 259 -10.34 14.19 -15.21
C GLU A 259 -8.99 13.45 -15.11
N GLN A 260 -7.95 14.13 -14.63
CA GLN A 260 -6.63 13.53 -14.40
C GLN A 260 -6.70 12.39 -13.38
N TRP A 261 -7.53 12.52 -12.35
CA TRP A 261 -7.74 11.47 -11.36
C TRP A 261 -8.42 10.23 -11.97
N ASN A 262 -9.44 10.44 -12.80
CA ASN A 262 -10.13 9.36 -13.51
C ASN A 262 -9.22 8.66 -14.52
N GLU A 263 -8.39 9.42 -15.24
CA GLU A 263 -7.38 8.87 -16.15
C GLU A 263 -6.34 8.05 -15.37
N PHE A 264 -5.80 8.60 -14.28
CA PHE A 264 -4.83 7.91 -13.43
C PHE A 264 -5.38 6.58 -12.92
N THR A 265 -6.60 6.57 -12.38
CA THR A 265 -7.21 5.37 -11.79
C THR A 265 -7.54 4.29 -12.82
N LYS A 266 -7.86 4.68 -14.06
CA LYS A 266 -8.20 3.75 -15.15
C LYS A 266 -6.96 3.20 -15.87
N GLU A 267 -6.02 4.08 -16.20
CA GLU A 267 -4.92 3.75 -17.14
C GLU A 267 -3.58 3.52 -16.44
N GLN A 268 -3.32 4.18 -15.29
CA GLN A 268 -2.00 4.17 -14.65
C GLN A 268 -1.94 3.31 -13.38
N LEU A 269 -2.97 3.38 -12.54
CA LEU A 269 -3.05 2.67 -11.28
C LEU A 269 -2.79 1.15 -11.40
N PRO A 270 -3.32 0.42 -12.41
CA PRO A 270 -3.02 -1.01 -12.57
C PRO A 270 -1.52 -1.29 -12.62
N THR A 271 -0.76 -0.47 -13.35
CA THR A 271 0.69 -0.63 -13.52
C THR A 271 1.44 -0.47 -12.20
N TYR A 272 1.11 0.55 -11.42
CA TYR A 272 1.72 0.77 -10.09
C TYR A 272 1.40 -0.38 -9.14
N LEU A 273 0.15 -0.84 -9.11
CA LEU A 273 -0.29 -1.89 -8.20
C LEU A 273 0.29 -3.28 -8.55
N LEU A 274 0.49 -3.58 -9.83
CA LEU A 274 1.11 -4.84 -10.26
C LEU A 274 2.57 -4.98 -9.81
N LEU A 275 3.27 -3.86 -9.63
CA LEU A 275 4.66 -3.82 -9.16
C LEU A 275 4.79 -3.68 -7.64
N LEU A 276 3.67 -3.40 -6.95
CA LEU A 276 3.66 -3.12 -5.53
C LEU A 276 3.85 -4.39 -4.68
N ASN A 277 4.94 -4.44 -3.93
CA ASN A 277 5.08 -5.34 -2.80
C ASN A 277 4.81 -4.57 -1.50
N VAL A 278 3.59 -4.72 -0.95
CA VAL A 278 3.12 -3.97 0.22
C VAL A 278 4.04 -4.17 1.42
N ASP A 279 4.45 -5.41 1.72
CA ASP A 279 5.27 -5.73 2.89
C ASP A 279 6.68 -5.15 2.76
N SER A 280 7.29 -5.26 1.59
CA SER A 280 8.61 -4.66 1.31
C SER A 280 8.56 -3.14 1.46
N ARG A 281 7.53 -2.49 0.90
CA ARG A 281 7.36 -1.04 1.02
C ARG A 281 7.11 -0.60 2.45
N LEU A 282 6.27 -1.30 3.21
CA LEU A 282 6.07 -1.01 4.64
C LEU A 282 7.40 -1.09 5.42
N CYS A 283 8.20 -2.13 5.17
CA CYS A 283 9.50 -2.31 5.81
C CYS A 283 10.44 -1.11 5.54
N GLU A 284 10.46 -0.56 4.32
CA GLU A 284 11.25 0.64 4.00
C GLU A 284 10.85 1.86 4.85
N TYR A 285 9.54 2.10 5.03
CA TYR A 285 9.04 3.19 5.86
C TYR A 285 9.34 2.98 7.35
N GLU A 286 9.22 1.74 7.85
CA GLU A 286 9.55 1.39 9.23
C GLU A 286 11.05 1.55 9.52
N GLN A 287 11.92 1.13 8.58
CA GLN A 287 13.36 1.36 8.68
C GLN A 287 13.70 2.86 8.68
N SER A 288 13.06 3.65 7.81
CA SER A 288 13.19 5.11 7.82
C SER A 288 12.80 5.71 9.17
N PHE A 289 11.70 5.24 9.76
CA PHE A 289 11.27 5.66 11.10
C PHE A 289 12.33 5.34 12.17
N ALA A 290 12.82 4.10 12.21
CA ALA A 290 13.86 3.68 13.15
C ALA A 290 15.14 4.53 13.02
N VAL A 291 15.56 4.85 11.79
CA VAL A 291 16.69 5.75 11.53
C VAL A 291 16.43 7.16 12.09
N LYS A 292 15.22 7.72 11.91
CA LYS A 292 14.89 9.04 12.47
C LYS A 292 14.84 9.02 14.00
N VAL A 293 14.32 7.95 14.61
CA VAL A 293 14.31 7.79 16.08
C VAL A 293 15.74 7.77 16.61
N LYS A 294 16.62 6.93 16.03
CA LYS A 294 18.03 6.87 16.42
C LYS A 294 18.74 8.22 16.29
N LYS A 295 18.46 8.97 15.21
CA LYS A 295 19.00 10.33 15.05
C LYS A 295 18.52 11.24 16.18
N TYR A 296 17.23 11.24 16.50
CA TYR A 296 16.70 12.04 17.61
C TYR A 296 17.38 11.71 18.95
N GLU A 297 17.61 10.43 19.24
CA GLU A 297 18.32 10.00 20.46
C GLU A 297 19.76 10.53 20.53
N GLN A 298 20.47 10.52 19.39
CA GLN A 298 21.81 11.09 19.29
C GLN A 298 21.79 12.58 19.60
N GLU A 299 20.89 13.34 18.96
CA GLU A 299 20.77 14.79 19.18
C GLU A 299 20.39 15.13 20.62
N VAL A 300 19.59 14.30 21.29
CA VAL A 300 19.23 14.45 22.71
C VAL A 300 20.39 14.12 23.65
N THR A 301 21.30 13.24 23.24
CA THR A 301 22.49 12.89 24.04
C THR A 301 23.56 13.96 23.91
N GLU A 302 23.72 14.52 22.70
CA GLU A 302 24.75 15.53 22.39
C GLU A 302 24.33 16.95 22.75
N ASN A 303 23.03 17.22 22.84
CA ASN A 303 22.46 18.54 23.13
C ASN A 303 21.42 18.46 24.24
N GLU A 304 20.96 19.61 24.74
CA GLU A 304 19.80 19.62 25.65
C GLU A 304 18.53 19.11 24.94
N HIS A 305 17.69 18.36 25.67
CA HIS A 305 16.43 17.77 25.17
C HIS A 305 15.52 18.76 24.43
N HIS A 306 15.56 20.03 24.81
CA HIS A 306 14.72 21.11 24.27
C HIS A 306 15.48 22.03 23.32
N SER A 307 16.69 21.64 22.91
CA SER A 307 17.45 22.35 21.90
C SER A 307 16.70 22.33 20.57
N SER A 308 16.92 23.38 19.75
CA SER A 308 16.29 23.46 18.44
C SER A 308 16.67 22.30 17.51
N ILE A 309 17.87 21.73 17.68
CA ILE A 309 18.38 20.61 16.88
C ILE A 309 17.63 19.32 17.24
N ALA A 310 17.52 18.99 18.53
CA ALA A 310 16.75 17.85 19.01
C ALA A 310 15.26 17.94 18.61
N LEU A 311 14.66 19.13 18.73
CA LEU A 311 13.26 19.36 18.32
C LEU A 311 13.03 19.20 16.82
N ASN A 312 13.99 19.63 15.99
CA ASN A 312 13.94 19.39 14.55
C ASN A 312 14.06 17.90 14.21
N ALA A 313 14.93 17.16 14.91
CA ALA A 313 15.01 15.70 14.74
C ALA A 313 13.71 15.01 15.15
N LEU A 314 13.09 15.43 16.26
CA LEU A 314 11.78 14.94 16.70
C LEU A 314 10.66 15.25 15.70
N HIS A 315 10.70 16.42 15.05
CA HIS A 315 9.77 16.74 13.97
C HIS A 315 9.87 15.74 12.81
N HIS A 316 11.08 15.30 12.44
CA HIS A 316 11.24 14.27 11.41
C HIS A 316 10.67 12.91 11.83
N VAL A 317 10.84 12.50 13.10
CA VAL A 317 10.20 11.31 13.66
C VAL A 317 8.67 11.41 13.51
N ARG A 318 8.10 12.57 13.86
CA ARG A 318 6.67 12.83 13.71
C ARG A 318 6.18 12.72 12.28
N LEU A 319 6.93 13.25 11.30
CA LEU A 319 6.55 13.17 9.89
C LEU A 319 6.44 11.71 9.43
N VAL A 320 7.46 10.89 9.72
CA VAL A 320 7.46 9.48 9.29
C VAL A 320 6.41 8.66 10.06
N SER A 321 6.24 8.88 11.36
CA SER A 321 5.16 8.25 12.16
C SER A 321 3.78 8.56 11.57
N LYS A 322 3.55 9.81 11.14
CA LYS A 322 2.30 10.21 10.51
C LYS A 322 2.08 9.52 9.16
N SER A 323 3.12 9.41 8.35
CA SER A 323 3.10 8.68 7.08
C SER A 323 2.75 7.20 7.32
N LEU A 324 3.44 6.53 8.24
CA LEU A 324 3.19 5.14 8.63
C LEU A 324 1.76 4.95 9.13
N ARG A 325 1.26 5.84 10.00
CA ARG A 325 -0.14 5.81 10.44
C ARG A 325 -1.09 5.82 9.24
N TYR A 326 -0.91 6.73 8.28
CA TYR A 326 -1.82 6.82 7.13
C TYR A 326 -1.74 5.58 6.22
N ILE A 327 -0.53 5.05 5.99
CA ILE A 327 -0.36 3.83 5.22
C ILE A 327 -1.04 2.66 5.94
N TYR A 328 -0.73 2.42 7.21
CA TYR A 328 -1.34 1.34 7.99
C TYR A 328 -2.86 1.46 8.12
N ASP A 329 -3.39 2.66 8.34
CA ASP A 329 -4.84 2.93 8.38
C ASP A 329 -5.50 2.54 7.05
N TYR A 330 -4.91 2.93 5.92
CA TYR A 330 -5.42 2.58 4.60
C TYR A 330 -5.30 1.07 4.30
N ILE A 331 -4.12 0.48 4.50
CA ILE A 331 -3.89 -0.96 4.28
C ILE A 331 -4.78 -1.79 5.20
N SER A 332 -5.10 -1.34 6.42
CA SER A 332 -6.03 -2.04 7.30
C SER A 332 -7.45 -2.12 6.73
N SER A 333 -7.91 -1.09 6.00
CA SER A 333 -9.21 -1.13 5.32
C SER A 333 -9.24 -2.15 4.18
N LEU A 334 -8.08 -2.44 3.59
CA LEU A 334 -7.94 -3.43 2.53
C LEU A 334 -7.72 -4.86 3.08
N TYR A 335 -6.89 -5.05 4.10
CA TYR A 335 -6.39 -6.39 4.50
C TYR A 335 -6.73 -6.79 5.94
N GLY A 336 -7.28 -5.89 6.77
CA GLY A 336 -7.76 -6.21 8.11
C GLY A 336 -6.73 -6.11 9.25
N GLU A 337 -6.85 -7.01 10.23
CA GLU A 337 -6.49 -6.75 11.64
C GLU A 337 -5.02 -6.87 12.11
N PRO A 338 -3.97 -7.22 11.34
CA PRO A 338 -2.61 -6.90 11.81
C PRO A 338 -2.26 -5.42 11.57
N TYR A 339 -2.78 -4.81 10.50
CA TYR A 339 -2.41 -3.46 10.07
C TYR A 339 -3.09 -2.37 10.93
N LYS A 340 -4.30 -2.64 11.43
CA LYS A 340 -5.04 -1.70 12.27
C LYS A 340 -4.35 -1.44 13.60
N THR A 341 -3.88 -2.49 14.28
CA THR A 341 -3.11 -2.34 15.52
C THR A 341 -1.86 -1.48 15.31
N LYS A 342 -1.12 -1.69 14.21
CA LYS A 342 0.01 -0.84 13.85
C LYS A 342 -0.42 0.61 13.59
N ALA A 343 -1.54 0.84 12.92
CA ALA A 343 -2.09 2.18 12.70
C ALA A 343 -2.41 2.91 14.02
N GLU A 344 -2.96 2.19 15.00
CA GLU A 344 -3.27 2.69 16.33
C GLU A 344 -2.00 3.05 17.11
N ASN A 345 -0.97 2.20 17.09
CA ASN A 345 0.31 2.48 17.74
C ASN A 345 0.95 3.77 17.19
N TYR A 346 1.00 3.94 15.86
CA TYR A 346 1.53 5.18 15.27
C TYR A 346 0.64 6.40 15.53
N LYS A 347 -0.67 6.21 15.72
CA LYS A 347 -1.59 7.30 16.10
C LYS A 347 -1.29 7.82 17.51
N GLU A 348 -0.95 6.95 18.46
CA GLU A 348 -0.54 7.36 19.80
C GLU A 348 0.74 8.20 19.75
N ILE A 349 1.79 7.68 19.10
CA ILE A 349 3.05 8.42 18.89
C ILE A 349 2.78 9.78 18.24
N GLN A 350 2.02 9.80 17.15
CA GLN A 350 1.72 11.03 16.42
C GLN A 350 0.95 12.04 17.28
N SER A 351 0.10 11.59 18.20
CA SER A 351 -0.66 12.45 19.10
C SER A 351 0.26 13.15 20.08
N THR A 352 1.14 12.39 20.75
CA THR A 352 2.14 12.93 21.68
C THR A 352 3.09 13.91 20.97
N LEU A 353 3.68 13.50 19.85
CA LEU A 353 4.60 14.36 19.09
C LEU A 353 3.89 15.57 18.47
N GLY A 354 2.60 15.47 18.18
CA GLY A 354 1.78 16.57 17.69
C GLY A 354 1.71 17.73 18.67
N VAL A 355 1.44 17.45 19.95
CA VAL A 355 1.34 18.49 20.98
C VAL A 355 2.69 19.19 21.18
N ILE A 356 3.80 18.44 21.22
CA ILE A 356 5.16 18.98 21.34
C ILE A 356 5.47 19.94 20.19
N HIS A 357 5.19 19.50 18.96
CA HIS A 357 5.41 20.31 17.78
C HIS A 357 4.62 21.62 17.80
N ASP A 358 3.34 21.55 18.17
CA ASP A 358 2.48 22.74 18.23
C ASP A 358 3.00 23.75 19.27
N ARG A 359 3.46 23.30 20.45
CA ARG A 359 4.09 24.17 21.46
C ARG A 359 5.36 24.84 20.94
N TYR A 360 6.20 24.08 20.25
CA TYR A 360 7.41 24.63 19.64
C TYR A 360 7.09 25.71 18.59
N ASP A 361 6.12 25.46 17.71
CA ASP A 361 5.67 26.43 16.71
C ASP A 361 5.09 27.70 17.35
N PHE A 362 4.32 27.57 18.43
CA PHE A 362 3.76 28.71 19.15
C PHE A 362 4.86 29.56 19.79
N LEU A 363 5.87 28.94 20.40
CA LEU A 363 7.02 29.65 20.96
C LEU A 363 7.78 30.42 19.86
N LYS A 364 7.98 29.80 18.69
CA LYS A 364 8.61 30.44 17.54
C LYS A 364 7.80 31.63 17.03
N GLU A 365 6.48 31.48 16.95
CA GLU A 365 5.57 32.56 16.54
C GLU A 365 5.61 33.75 17.51
N ILE A 366 5.59 33.49 18.83
CA ILE A 366 5.74 34.54 19.85
C ILE A 366 7.08 35.27 19.66
N LYS A 367 8.18 34.52 19.60
CA LYS A 367 9.53 35.08 19.44
C LYS A 367 9.66 35.97 18.20
N ASN A 368 9.12 35.53 17.07
CA ASN A 368 9.21 36.24 15.80
C ASN A 368 8.33 37.50 15.72
N ASN A 369 7.29 37.61 16.55
CA ASN A 369 6.33 38.71 16.50
C ASN A 369 6.31 39.59 17.76
N LYS A 370 7.29 39.45 18.66
CA LYS A 370 7.43 40.27 19.89
C LYS A 370 7.26 41.77 19.69
N LYS A 371 7.75 42.29 18.56
CA LYS A 371 7.73 43.74 18.24
C LYS A 371 6.42 44.21 17.63
N LYS A 372 5.51 43.30 17.26
CA LYS A 372 4.26 43.60 16.56
C LYS A 372 3.04 43.63 17.49
N VAL A 373 3.22 43.26 18.76
CA VAL A 373 2.16 43.28 19.77
C VAL A 373 2.43 44.41 20.77
N GLU A 374 1.40 45.19 21.09
CA GLU A 374 1.49 46.34 22.01
C GLU A 374 1.34 45.88 23.47
N VAL A 375 2.27 45.04 23.94
CA VAL A 375 2.24 44.46 25.29
C VAL A 375 3.62 44.57 25.95
N LYS A 376 3.69 44.67 27.29
CA LYS A 376 4.96 44.82 27.99
C LYS A 376 5.85 43.60 27.77
N LYS A 377 7.12 43.82 27.41
CA LYS A 377 8.11 42.74 27.17
C LYS A 377 8.22 41.73 28.32
N LYS A 378 8.04 42.17 29.57
CA LYS A 378 8.07 41.30 30.75
C LYS A 378 6.94 40.27 30.73
N GLN A 379 5.72 40.67 30.33
CA GLN A 379 4.55 39.79 30.25
C GLN A 379 4.73 38.76 29.13
N ILE A 380 5.25 39.19 27.98
CA ILE A 380 5.58 38.27 26.88
C ILE A 380 6.58 37.21 27.34
N LYS A 381 7.65 37.59 28.05
CA LYS A 381 8.64 36.64 28.58
C LYS A 381 8.03 35.61 29.54
N LEU A 382 7.05 36.00 30.35
CA LEU A 382 6.37 35.08 31.26
C LEU A 382 5.55 34.03 30.48
N VAL A 383 4.80 34.44 29.45
CA VAL A 383 4.08 33.50 28.57
C VAL A 383 5.03 32.58 27.82
N GLU A 384 6.17 33.10 27.34
CA GLU A 384 7.20 32.26 26.72
C GLU A 384 7.73 31.20 27.67
N GLN A 385 8.01 31.59 28.93
CA GLN A 385 8.50 30.67 29.94
C GLN A 385 7.48 29.57 30.24
N GLN A 386 6.19 29.90 30.39
CA GLN A 386 5.13 28.91 30.57
C GLN A 386 5.10 27.87 29.43
N ILE A 387 5.19 28.34 28.18
CA ILE A 387 5.20 27.43 27.01
C ILE A 387 6.48 26.57 26.98
N VAL A 388 7.62 27.11 27.39
CA VAL A 388 8.88 26.36 27.50
C VAL A 388 8.78 25.28 28.57
N GLU A 389 8.26 25.59 29.75
CA GLU A 389 8.07 24.63 30.84
C GLU A 389 7.12 23.49 30.43
N GLU A 390 6.04 23.80 29.73
CA GLU A 390 5.14 22.80 29.15
C GLU A 390 5.83 21.93 28.10
N LEU A 391 6.58 22.55 27.19
CA LEU A 391 7.31 21.84 26.16
C LEU A 391 8.32 20.86 26.78
N GLN A 392 9.06 21.30 27.80
CA GLN A 392 9.99 20.46 28.56
C GLN A 392 9.26 19.30 29.25
N SER A 393 8.14 19.57 29.91
CA SER A 393 7.32 18.53 30.55
C SER A 393 6.84 17.48 29.54
N LEU A 394 6.36 17.91 28.37
CA LEU A 394 5.90 17.00 27.31
C LEU A 394 7.04 16.16 26.73
N ILE A 395 8.24 16.74 26.56
CA ILE A 395 9.40 16.01 26.04
C ILE A 395 9.86 14.94 27.03
N ILE A 396 9.86 15.24 28.34
CA ILE A 396 10.20 14.26 29.38
C ILE A 396 9.22 13.08 29.39
N GLN A 397 7.96 13.32 29.04
CA GLN A 397 6.94 12.27 28.92
C GLN A 397 7.07 11.41 27.65
N VAL A 398 7.89 11.82 26.67
CA VAL A 398 8.16 10.98 25.50
C VAL A 398 9.02 9.80 25.95
N ASP A 399 8.36 8.66 26.18
CA ASP A 399 9.05 7.41 26.43
C ASP A 399 9.76 6.95 25.15
N LEU A 400 11.09 7.05 25.13
CA LEU A 400 11.90 6.55 24.03
C LEU A 400 11.72 5.05 23.82
N ASN A 401 11.30 4.30 24.85
CA ASN A 401 11.01 2.88 24.71
C ASN A 401 9.71 2.65 23.94
N GLN A 402 8.70 3.51 24.11
CA GLN A 402 7.47 3.46 23.31
C GLN A 402 7.77 3.68 21.82
N LEU A 403 8.76 4.52 21.48
CA LEU A 403 9.19 4.71 20.09
C LEU A 403 9.92 3.50 19.49
N LYS A 404 10.45 2.59 20.34
CA LYS A 404 11.23 1.40 19.91
C LYS A 404 10.43 0.11 19.83
N GLN A 405 9.26 0.06 20.47
CA GLN A 405 8.45 -1.15 20.57
C GLN A 405 7.57 -1.43 19.34
N ILE A 406 7.59 -0.55 18.33
CA ILE A 406 6.85 -0.72 17.07
C ILE A 406 7.79 -1.21 15.99
#